data_AF-A0A1F6UK10-F1
#
_entry.id   AF-A0A1F6UK10-F1
#
_cell.length_a   1.000
_cell.length_b   1.000
_cell.length_c   1.000
_cell.angle_alpha   90.00
_cell.angle_beta   90.00
_cell.angle_gamma   90.00
#
_symmetry.space_group_name_H-M   'P 1'
#
loop_
_entity.id
_entity.type
_entity.pdbx_description
1 polymer ?
#
loop_
_entity_poly.entity_id
_entity_poly.type
_entity_poly.pdbx_seq_one_letter_code
_entity_poly.pdbx_strand_id
1 'polypeptide(L)'
;MEQLRPGQTGYRFIQGRVSRIGRSRQYVYLDLGPRMSIMVAHADWERYFSVRPESLRERNIEARGWITEYNGKLRLRLRHPAMWRTTQ
;
A
#
# COMPACT_ATOMS: atom_id res chain seq x y z
N MET A 1 1.03 15.37 1.14
CA MET A 1 1.62 15.51 -0.22
C MET A 1 2.20 14.18 -0.62
N GLU A 2 1.92 13.70 -1.84
CA GLU A 2 2.57 12.53 -2.44
C GLU A 2 3.89 13.01 -3.09
N GLN A 3 5.04 12.69 -2.49
CA GLN A 3 6.35 12.96 -3.12
C GLN A 3 6.79 11.75 -3.92
N LEU A 4 6.48 11.75 -5.21
CA LEU A 4 6.84 10.68 -6.13
C LEU A 4 7.43 11.30 -7.44
N ARG A 5 8.73 11.08 -7.71
CA ARG A 5 9.51 11.59 -8.86
C ARG A 5 9.86 10.47 -9.85
N PRO A 6 9.94 10.67 -11.19
CA PRO A 6 10.13 9.61 -12.20
C PRO A 6 11.31 8.64 -11.93
N GLY A 7 11.17 7.34 -12.24
CA GLY A 7 12.16 6.28 -11.92
C GLY A 7 11.85 5.49 -10.64
N GLN A 8 10.56 5.18 -10.43
CA GLN A 8 10.00 4.83 -9.12
C GLN A 8 9.79 3.36 -8.83
N THR A 9 10.16 2.49 -9.77
CA THR A 9 10.21 1.06 -9.53
C THR A 9 11.46 0.71 -8.69
N GLY A 10 11.54 -0.55 -8.25
CA GLY A 10 12.65 -1.02 -7.40
C GLY A 10 12.33 -1.01 -5.91
N TYR A 11 13.29 -1.39 -5.06
CA TYR A 11 13.11 -1.36 -3.60
C TYR A 11 13.08 0.08 -3.09
N ARG A 12 11.99 0.46 -2.43
CA ARG A 12 11.78 1.82 -1.92
C ARG A 12 11.13 1.80 -0.55
N PHE A 13 11.32 2.90 0.16
CA PHE A 13 10.53 3.29 1.32
C PHE A 13 9.55 4.37 0.87
N ILE A 14 8.28 4.21 1.20
CA ILE A 14 7.22 5.15 0.85
C ILE A 14 6.45 5.53 2.11
N GLN A 15 5.91 6.73 2.08
CA GLN A 15 4.96 7.23 3.06
C GLN A 15 3.81 7.88 2.33
N GLY A 16 2.59 7.66 2.81
CA GLY A 16 1.42 8.31 2.26
C GLY A 16 0.19 8.15 3.13
N ARG A 17 -0.80 9.01 2.89
CA ARG A 17 -2.11 8.93 3.52
C ARG A 17 -3.02 8.06 2.65
N VAL A 18 -3.69 7.09 3.26
CA VAL A 18 -4.65 6.25 2.54
C VAL A 18 -5.86 7.07 2.13
N SER A 19 -5.96 7.36 0.84
CA SER A 19 -7.07 8.11 0.24
C SER A 19 -8.29 7.23 -0.06
N ARG A 20 -8.05 5.96 -0.40
CA ARG A 20 -9.10 5.00 -0.78
C ARG A 20 -8.70 3.58 -0.43
N ILE A 21 -9.71 2.77 -0.12
CA ILE A 21 -9.60 1.32 0.02
C ILE A 21 -10.26 0.67 -1.21
N GLY A 22 -9.50 -0.09 -1.98
CA GLY A 22 -9.98 -0.90 -3.09
C GLY A 22 -9.97 -2.39 -2.75
N ARG A 23 -10.76 -3.18 -3.47
CA ARG A 23 -10.79 -4.64 -3.34
C ARG A 23 -10.84 -5.31 -4.70
N SER A 24 -10.14 -6.41 -4.83
CA SER A 24 -10.36 -7.41 -5.88
C SER A 24 -10.58 -8.78 -5.26
N ARG A 25 -10.75 -9.80 -6.10
CA ARG A 25 -10.83 -11.19 -5.67
C ARG A 25 -9.64 -11.64 -4.81
N GLN A 26 -8.44 -11.13 -5.06
CA GLN A 26 -7.21 -11.60 -4.40
C GLN A 26 -6.59 -10.56 -3.45
N TYR A 27 -6.83 -9.27 -3.66
CA TYR A 27 -6.10 -8.21 -2.98
C TYR A 27 -7.01 -7.16 -2.36
N VAL A 28 -6.54 -6.63 -1.24
CA VAL A 28 -6.90 -5.31 -0.70
C VAL A 28 -5.90 -4.28 -1.26
N TYR A 29 -6.41 -3.15 -1.72
CA TYR A 29 -5.63 -2.02 -2.21
C TYR A 29 -5.77 -0.86 -1.24
N LEU A 30 -4.64 -0.33 -0.76
CA LEU A 30 -4.57 0.91 0.00
C LEU A 30 -3.99 1.98 -0.94
N ASP A 31 -4.85 2.81 -1.51
CA ASP A 31 -4.45 3.83 -2.46
C ASP A 31 -3.92 5.06 -1.71
N LEU A 32 -2.64 5.38 -1.90
CA LEU A 32 -1.99 6.54 -1.29
C LEU A 32 -2.19 7.83 -2.11
N GLY A 33 -2.68 7.67 -3.35
CA GLY A 33 -2.99 8.73 -4.29
C GLY A 33 -3.43 8.13 -5.64
N PRO A 34 -3.60 8.95 -6.69
CA PRO A 34 -4.16 8.51 -7.96
C PRO A 34 -3.35 7.43 -8.69
N ARG A 35 -2.04 7.38 -8.43
CA ARG A 35 -1.09 6.51 -9.15
C ARG A 35 -0.39 5.49 -8.26
N MET A 36 -0.59 5.49 -6.94
CA MET A 36 0.16 4.64 -6.02
C MET A 36 -0.76 3.83 -5.11
N SER A 37 -0.59 2.51 -5.12
CA SER A 37 -1.33 1.59 -4.26
C SER A 37 -0.40 0.62 -3.53
N ILE A 38 -0.67 0.38 -2.25
CA ILE A 38 -0.15 -0.79 -1.53
C ILE A 38 -1.13 -1.94 -1.72
N MET A 39 -0.64 -3.09 -2.17
CA MET A 39 -1.42 -4.30 -2.36
C MET A 39 -1.10 -5.32 -1.27
N VAL A 40 -2.13 -5.82 -0.62
CA VAL A 40 -2.01 -6.89 0.37
C VAL A 40 -2.94 -8.02 -0.06
N ALA A 41 -2.44 -9.26 -0.12
CA ALA A 41 -3.31 -10.38 -0.45
C ALA A 41 -4.31 -10.61 0.70
N HIS A 42 -5.55 -11.03 0.41
CA HIS A 42 -6.53 -11.31 1.47
C HIS A 42 -6.01 -12.33 2.50
N ALA A 43 -5.35 -13.40 2.03
CA ALA A 43 -4.74 -14.40 2.92
C ALA A 43 -3.64 -13.81 3.81
N ASP A 44 -2.83 -12.88 3.30
CA ASP A 44 -1.80 -12.19 4.10
C ASP A 44 -2.47 -11.23 5.09
N TRP A 45 -3.58 -10.59 4.68
CA TRP A 45 -4.36 -9.72 5.56
C TRP A 45 -4.92 -10.50 6.76
N GLU A 46 -5.65 -11.57 6.48
CA GLU A 46 -6.25 -12.44 7.51
C GLU A 46 -5.20 -13.03 8.44
N ARG A 47 -4.03 -13.38 7.91
CA ARG A 47 -2.95 -13.98 8.70
C ARG A 47 -2.24 -12.99 9.63
N TYR A 48 -2.06 -11.74 9.21
CA TYR A 48 -1.15 -10.81 9.88
C TYR A 48 -1.79 -9.54 10.42
N PHE A 49 -3.03 -9.22 10.04
CA PHE A 49 -3.66 -7.93 10.31
C PHE A 49 -4.96 -8.14 11.07
N SER A 50 -4.98 -7.73 12.34
CA SER A 50 -6.18 -7.81 13.19
C SER A 50 -7.17 -6.66 12.98
N VAL A 51 -6.91 -5.77 12.01
CA VAL A 51 -7.73 -4.58 11.72
C VAL A 51 -8.46 -4.73 10.40
N ARG A 52 -9.65 -4.14 10.30
CA ARG A 52 -10.38 -4.05 9.02
C ARG A 52 -9.67 -3.07 8.08
N PRO A 53 -9.50 -3.38 6.78
CA PRO A 53 -8.92 -2.45 5.81
C PRO A 53 -9.50 -1.04 5.86
N GLU A 54 -10.81 -0.93 6.04
CA GLU A 54 -11.56 0.34 6.09
C GLU A 54 -11.08 1.27 7.21
N SER A 55 -10.60 0.71 8.32
CA SER A 55 -10.10 1.49 9.45
C SER A 55 -8.81 2.26 9.13
N LEU A 56 -8.13 1.90 8.05
CA LEU A 56 -6.92 2.57 7.59
C LEU A 56 -7.21 3.76 6.68
N ARG A 57 -8.46 4.00 6.29
CA ARG A 57 -8.79 5.19 5.51
C ARG A 57 -8.38 6.44 6.28
N GLU A 58 -7.81 7.41 5.57
CA GLU A 58 -7.24 8.65 6.14
C GLU A 58 -6.05 8.48 7.08
N ARG A 59 -5.56 7.25 7.31
CA ARG A 59 -4.35 7.01 8.11
C ARG A 59 -3.10 7.22 7.28
N ASN A 60 -2.05 7.70 7.93
CA ASN A 60 -0.71 7.72 7.36
C ASN A 60 -0.07 6.34 7.51
N ILE A 61 0.49 5.83 6.43
CA ILE A 61 1.19 4.56 6.38
C ILE A 61 2.59 4.80 5.84
N GLU A 62 3.57 4.21 6.51
CA GLU A 62 4.89 3.99 5.96
C GLU A 62 5.01 2.53 5.53
N ALA A 63 5.51 2.29 4.32
CA ALA A 63 5.74 0.95 3.80
C ALA A 63 7.07 0.86 3.08
N ARG A 64 7.63 -0.34 3.00
CA ARG A 64 8.87 -0.63 2.26
C ARG A 64 8.72 -1.89 1.44
N GLY A 65 9.34 -1.92 0.28
CA GLY A 65 9.23 -3.05 -0.63
C GLY A 65 9.54 -2.70 -2.07
N TRP A 66 9.35 -3.69 -2.94
CA TRP A 66 9.57 -3.51 -4.37
C TRP A 66 8.34 -2.85 -5.01
N ILE A 67 8.56 -1.72 -5.66
CA ILE A 67 7.55 -1.04 -6.46
C ILE A 67 7.64 -1.53 -7.89
N THR A 68 6.50 -1.91 -8.46
CA THR A 68 6.32 -2.24 -9.87
C THR A 68 5.29 -1.31 -10.50
N GLU A 69 5.36 -1.16 -11.82
CA GLU A 69 4.37 -0.42 -12.59
C GLU A 69 3.47 -1.38 -13.36
N TYR A 70 2.16 -1.14 -13.34
CA TYR A 70 1.20 -1.85 -14.15
C TYR A 70 0.09 -0.91 -14.58
N ASN A 71 -0.15 -0.83 -15.90
CA ASN A 71 -1.16 0.03 -16.52
C ASN A 71 -1.07 1.50 -16.03
N GLY A 72 0.14 2.06 -16.03
CA GLY A 72 0.42 3.44 -15.60
C GLY A 72 0.28 3.70 -14.10
N LYS A 73 0.13 2.66 -13.27
CA LYS A 73 0.02 2.77 -11.81
C LYS A 73 1.15 2.03 -11.11
N LEU A 74 1.73 2.68 -10.12
CA LEU A 74 2.72 2.13 -9.21
C LEU A 74 2.04 1.30 -8.11
N ARG A 75 2.67 0.17 -7.80
CA ARG A 75 2.15 -0.81 -6.85
C ARG A 75 3.27 -1.33 -5.99
N LEU A 76 3.04 -1.39 -4.68
CA LEU A 76 3.91 -2.09 -3.75
C LEU A 76 3.15 -3.28 -3.17
N ARG A 77 3.64 -4.50 -3.40
CA ARG A 77 3.05 -5.69 -2.75
C ARG A 77 3.63 -5.86 -1.36
N LEU A 78 2.76 -5.82 -0.36
CA LEU A 78 3.11 -6.03 1.03
C LEU A 78 2.75 -7.46 1.45
N ARG A 79 3.78 -8.21 1.87
CA ARG A 79 3.66 -9.65 2.20
C ARG A 79 3.80 -9.96 3.69
N HIS A 80 4.36 -9.02 4.46
CA HIS A 80 4.66 -9.25 5.88
C HIS A 80 4.45 -7.96 6.69
N PRO A 81 3.94 -8.04 7.93
CA PRO A 81 3.68 -6.86 8.77
C PRO A 81 4.94 -6.02 9.04
N ALA A 82 6.11 -6.64 9.10
CA ALA A 82 7.39 -5.92 9.25
C ALA A 82 7.74 -4.97 8.09
N MET A 83 6.96 -4.99 7.00
CA MET A 83 7.14 -4.11 5.85
C MET A 83 6.36 -2.80 5.96
N TRP A 84 5.52 -2.60 6.98
CA TRP A 84 4.78 -1.36 7.16
C TRP A 84 4.56 -1.00 8.63
N ARG A 85 4.14 0.24 8.85
CA ARG A 85 3.56 0.72 10.10
C ARG A 85 2.57 1.84 9.83
N THR A 86 1.57 1.99 10.69
CA THR A 86 0.77 3.21 10.75
C THR A 86 1.54 4.28 11.52
N THR A 87 1.52 5.51 11.04
CA THR A 87 2.03 6.67 11.78
C THR A 87 0.87 7.53 12.27
N GLN A 88 1.06 8.16 13.43
CA GLN A 88 0.09 9.06 14.04
C GLN A 88 0.04 10.39 13.28
#